data_AF-A0A4Y2DIW9-F1
#
_entry.id   AF-A0A4Y2DIW9-F1
#
_cell.length_a   1.000
_cell.length_b   1.000
_cell.length_c   1.000
_cell.angle_alpha   90.00
_cell.angle_beta   90.00
_cell.angle_gamma   90.00
#
_symmetry.space_group_name_H-M   'P 1'
#
loop_
_entity.id
_entity.type
_entity.pdbx_description
1 polymer ?
#
loop_
_entity_poly.entity_id
_entity_poly.type
_entity_poly.pdbx_seq_one_letter_code
_entity_poly.pdbx_strand_id
1 'polypeptide(L)'
;MSTIKKIKWNFNPPIAAWWVGWWERMIRMLKDMLRRTLGRKSVNYEELETILCDCEATINFRPLTYVEDNSEGLKPLTPTCFLQSIPSSDTTD
;
A
#
# COMPACT_ATOMS: atom_id res chain seq x y z
N MET A 1 -1.66 -16.03 26.59
CA MET A 1 -0.35 -15.35 26.50
C MET A 1 -0.03 -15.13 25.03
N SER A 2 -0.08 -13.89 24.56
CA SER A 2 0.23 -13.57 23.16
C SER A 2 1.74 -13.75 22.92
N THR A 3 2.10 -14.73 22.09
CA THR A 3 3.50 -15.01 21.74
C THR A 3 4.02 -13.84 20.91
N ILE A 4 4.93 -13.05 21.46
CA ILE A 4 5.60 -11.96 20.73
C ILE A 4 6.31 -12.59 19.53
N LYS A 5 5.85 -12.27 18.31
CA LYS A 5 6.52 -12.70 17.08
C LYS A 5 7.92 -12.09 17.05
N LYS A 6 8.96 -12.92 17.00
CA LYS A 6 10.35 -12.45 16.90
C LYS A 6 10.55 -11.75 15.54
N ILE A 7 10.87 -10.46 15.58
CA ILE A 7 11.19 -9.68 14.38
C ILE A 7 12.67 -9.92 14.02
N LYS A 8 12.93 -10.37 12.79
CA LYS A 8 14.29 -10.46 12.24
C LYS A 8 14.59 -9.19 11.44
N TRP A 9 15.48 -8.36 11.96
CA TRP A 9 15.97 -7.18 11.25
C TRP A 9 17.02 -7.60 10.23
N ASN A 10 16.83 -7.20 8.96
CA ASN A 10 17.82 -7.37 7.89
C ASN A 10 18.09 -6.00 7.30
N PHE A 11 19.37 -5.60 7.28
CA PHE A 11 19.78 -4.31 6.73
C PHE A 11 20.15 -4.44 5.27
N ASN A 12 19.92 -3.36 4.53
CA ASN A 12 20.28 -3.32 3.12
C ASN A 12 21.79 -3.20 2.95
N PRO A 13 22.42 -3.91 2.00
CA PRO A 13 23.84 -3.75 1.72
C PRO A 13 24.15 -2.30 1.26
N PRO A 14 25.25 -1.69 1.73
CA PRO A 14 25.56 -0.28 1.42
C PRO A 14 25.78 0.00 -0.07
N ILE A 15 26.18 -1.02 -0.84
CA ILE A 15 26.45 -0.92 -2.28
C ILE A 15 25.26 -1.32 -3.16
N ALA A 16 24.15 -1.80 -2.57
CA ALA A 16 23.02 -2.33 -3.29
C ALA A 16 21.85 -1.33 -3.35
N ALA A 17 22.11 -0.17 -3.96
CA ALA A 17 21.13 0.94 -4.07
C ALA A 17 19.80 0.51 -4.72
N TRP A 18 19.84 -0.46 -5.65
CA TRP A 18 18.65 -0.96 -6.33
C TRP A 18 17.66 -1.67 -5.42
N TRP A 19 18.09 -2.22 -4.27
CA TRP A 19 17.19 -2.89 -3.32
C TRP A 19 16.21 -1.92 -2.65
N VAL A 20 16.57 -0.63 -2.55
CA VAL A 20 15.75 0.39 -1.90
C VAL A 20 14.80 1.07 -2.90
N GLY A 21 15.02 0.86 -4.21
CA GLY A 21 14.30 1.60 -5.26
C GLY A 21 12.79 1.40 -5.25
N TRP A 22 12.28 0.24 -4.83
CA TRP A 22 10.84 0.03 -4.67
C TRP A 22 10.26 0.89 -3.54
N TRP A 23 10.90 0.89 -2.37
CA TRP A 23 10.49 1.69 -1.22
C TRP A 23 10.55 3.19 -1.54
N GLU A 24 11.61 3.64 -2.19
CA GLU A 24 11.75 5.04 -2.63
C GLU A 24 10.63 5.44 -3.59
N ARG A 25 10.26 4.55 -4.52
CA ARG A 25 9.14 4.79 -5.44
C ARG A 25 7.81 4.91 -4.70
N MET A 26 7.54 4.03 -3.73
CA MET A 26 6.33 4.14 -2.89
C MET A 26 6.30 5.44 -2.08
N ILE A 27 7.43 5.82 -1.46
CA ILE A 27 7.55 7.07 -0.72
C ILE A 27 7.29 8.28 -1.64
N ARG A 28 7.81 8.25 -2.88
CA ARG A 28 7.57 9.30 -3.85
C ARG A 28 6.08 9.41 -4.20
N MET A 29 5.40 8.28 -4.46
CA MET A 29 3.96 8.28 -4.74
C MET A 29 3.15 8.91 -3.61
N LEU A 30 3.41 8.51 -2.35
CA LEU A 30 2.75 9.09 -1.19
C LEU A 30 2.99 10.61 -1.09
N LYS A 31 4.25 11.04 -1.23
CA LYS A 31 4.61 12.48 -1.18
C LYS A 31 3.93 13.27 -2.30
N ASP A 32 3.82 12.71 -3.49
CA ASP A 32 3.16 13.37 -4.62
C ASP A 32 1.65 13.54 -4.37
N MET A 33 1.00 12.52 -3.78
CA MET A 33 -0.42 12.61 -3.39
C MET A 33 -0.63 13.64 -2.30
N LEU A 34 0.19 13.63 -1.25
CA LEU A 34 0.15 14.63 -0.19
C LEU A 34 0.35 16.05 -0.72
N ARG A 35 1.32 16.27 -1.61
CA ARG A 35 1.56 17.58 -2.23
C ARG A 35 0.38 18.06 -3.06
N ARG A 36 -0.33 17.15 -3.74
CA ARG A 36 -1.53 17.48 -4.53
C ARG A 36 -2.72 17.79 -3.62
N THR A 37 -2.91 17.04 -2.53
CA THR A 37 -4.03 17.22 -1.60
C THR A 37 -3.86 18.46 -0.72
N LEU A 38 -2.67 18.67 -0.15
CA LEU A 38 -2.38 19.78 0.78
C LEU A 38 -2.04 21.08 0.05
N GLY A 39 -1.40 21.00 -1.12
CA GLY A 39 -0.90 22.17 -1.85
C GLY A 39 0.09 22.97 -1.00
N ARG A 40 -0.34 24.16 -0.56
CA ARG A 40 0.44 25.06 0.32
C ARG A 40 -0.13 25.18 1.74
N LYS A 41 -1.16 24.40 2.07
CA LYS A 41 -1.81 24.46 3.38
C LYS A 41 -0.97 23.72 4.42
N SER A 42 -0.92 24.29 5.63
CA SER A 42 -0.49 23.57 6.83
C SER A 42 -1.73 23.03 7.52
N VAL A 43 -1.69 21.79 7.96
CA VAL A 43 -2.81 21.10 8.61
C VAL A 43 -2.40 20.68 10.02
N ASN A 44 -3.40 20.44 10.89
CA ASN A 44 -3.15 19.87 12.21
C ASN A 44 -2.85 18.37 12.12
N TYR A 45 -2.43 17.78 13.24
CA TYR A 45 -2.09 16.35 13.32
C TYR A 45 -3.24 15.44 12.87
N GLU A 46 -4.46 15.65 13.41
CA GLU A 46 -5.63 14.80 13.10
C GLU A 46 -6.04 14.91 11.63
N GLU A 47 -5.93 16.10 11.04
CA GLU A 47 -6.18 16.34 9.63
C GLU A 47 -5.13 15.62 8.76
N LEU A 48 -3.86 15.69 9.14
CA LEU A 48 -2.78 14.99 8.44
C LEU A 48 -2.97 13.47 8.50
N GLU A 49 -3.32 12.94 9.67
CA GLU A 49 -3.61 11.51 9.85
C GLU A 49 -4.75 11.07 8.93
N THR A 50 -5.84 11.83 8.89
CA THR A 50 -6.98 11.54 8.00
C THR A 50 -6.55 11.54 6.53
N ILE A 51 -5.80 12.56 6.10
CA ILE A 51 -5.29 12.65 4.73
C ILE A 51 -4.35 11.49 4.40
N LEU A 52 -3.53 11.04 5.36
CA LEU A 52 -2.65 9.90 5.19
C LEU A 52 -3.44 8.60 5.03
N CYS A 53 -4.49 8.38 5.81
CA CYS A 53 -5.41 7.25 5.64
C CYS A 53 -6.04 7.23 4.24
N ASP A 54 -6.49 8.38 3.74
CA ASP A 54 -7.05 8.50 2.38
C ASP A 54 -6.00 8.19 1.29
N CYS A 55 -4.78 8.68 1.47
CA CYS A 55 -3.66 8.39 0.57
C CYS A 55 -3.32 6.89 0.58
N GLU A 56 -3.26 6.27 1.75
CA GLU A 56 -3.02 4.84 1.93
C GLU A 56 -4.11 4.02 1.24
N ALA A 57 -5.38 4.31 1.51
CA ALA A 57 -6.51 3.64 0.88
C ALA A 57 -6.42 3.74 -0.65
N THR A 58 -6.17 4.95 -1.17
CA THR A 58 -6.05 5.16 -2.62
C THR A 58 -4.91 4.36 -3.25
N ILE A 59 -3.74 4.30 -2.59
CA ILE A 59 -2.61 3.48 -3.06
C ILE A 59 -2.98 1.99 -3.03
N ASN A 60 -3.60 1.53 -1.95
CA ASN A 60 -3.92 0.12 -1.74
C ASN A 60 -5.08 -0.38 -2.62
N PHE A 61 -6.00 0.49 -3.03
CA PHE A 61 -7.09 0.17 -3.96
C PHE A 61 -6.71 0.34 -5.44
N ARG A 62 -5.55 0.89 -5.75
CA ARG A 62 -5.12 1.12 -7.14
C ARG A 62 -4.96 -0.22 -7.87
N PRO A 63 -5.61 -0.42 -9.04
CA PRO A 63 -5.41 -1.60 -9.87
C PRO A 63 -3.94 -1.78 -10.29
N LEU A 64 -3.43 -3.00 -10.11
CA LEU A 64 -2.12 -3.47 -10.60
C LEU A 64 -2.25 -4.14 -11.97
N THR A 65 -3.42 -4.72 -12.24
CA THR A 65 -3.75 -5.35 -13.52
C THR A 65 -4.70 -4.49 -14.33
N TYR A 66 -4.90 -4.89 -15.59
CA TYR A 66 -5.89 -4.28 -16.47
C TYR A 66 -7.28 -4.25 -15.82
N VAL A 67 -7.99 -3.14 -16.03
CA VAL A 67 -9.39 -2.98 -15.62
C VAL A 67 -10.22 -3.17 -16.88
N GLU A 68 -11.02 -4.23 -16.90
CA GLU A 68 -11.95 -4.49 -18.00
C GLU A 68 -13.17 -3.56 -17.88
N ASP A 69 -13.68 -3.11 -19.03
CA ASP A 69 -14.84 -2.20 -19.12
C ASP A 69 -16.19 -2.96 -19.02
N ASN A 70 -16.13 -4.29 -19.06
CA ASN A 70 -17.30 -5.16 -18.98
C ASN A 70 -17.65 -5.48 -17.52
N SER A 71 -18.93 -5.42 -17.16
CA SER A 71 -19.41 -5.69 -15.79
C SER A 71 -19.23 -7.14 -15.33
N GLU A 72 -19.04 -8.07 -16.27
CA GLU A 72 -18.74 -9.49 -15.98
C GLU A 72 -17.24 -9.82 -16.11
N GLY A 73 -16.40 -8.80 -16.26
CA GLY A 73 -14.97 -8.96 -16.42
C GLY A 73 -14.24 -9.44 -15.17
N LEU A 74 -12.98 -9.81 -15.35
CA LEU A 74 -12.11 -10.21 -14.25
C LEU A 74 -11.85 -9.01 -13.31
N LYS A 75 -12.03 -9.22 -12.00
CA LYS A 75 -11.73 -8.20 -11.01
C LYS A 75 -10.23 -7.88 -11.03
N PRO A 76 -9.83 -6.60 -11.13
CA PRO A 76 -8.42 -6.25 -11.13
C PRO A 76 -7.78 -6.55 -9.78
N LEU A 77 -6.53 -7.03 -9.81
CA LEU A 77 -5.73 -7.20 -8.61
C LEU A 77 -5.33 -5.84 -8.06
N THR A 78 -5.51 -5.63 -6.76
CA THR A 78 -5.05 -4.43 -6.05
C THR A 78 -4.08 -4.85 -4.95
N PRO A 79 -3.21 -3.95 -4.44
CA PRO A 79 -2.34 -4.27 -3.30
C PRO A 79 -3.12 -4.82 -2.09
N THR A 80 -4.33 -4.29 -1.83
CA THR A 80 -5.21 -4.79 -0.77
C THR A 80 -5.49 -6.30 -0.87
N CYS A 81 -5.59 -6.85 -2.08
CA CYS A 81 -5.80 -8.29 -2.28
C CYS A 81 -4.69 -9.17 -1.68
N PHE A 82 -3.47 -8.62 -1.51
CA PHE A 82 -2.34 -9.33 -0.91
C PHE A 82 -2.17 -9.04 0.59
N LEU A 83 -2.67 -7.90 1.06
CA LEU A 83 -2.60 -7.49 2.47
C LEU A 83 -3.70 -8.13 3.31
N GLN A 84 -4.86 -8.35 2.71
CA GLN A 84 -5.96 -9.07 3.34
C GLN A 84 -5.68 -10.57 3.24
N SER A 85 -5.78 -11.29 4.37
CA SER A 85 -5.78 -12.75 4.34
C SER A 85 -6.92 -13.21 3.44
N ILE A 86 -6.60 -13.88 2.33
CA ILE A 86 -7.61 -14.61 1.56
C ILE A 86 -8.27 -15.56 2.57
N PRO A 87 -9.59 -15.45 2.84
CA PRO A 87 -10.27 -16.48 3.61
C PRO A 87 -10.00 -17.75 2.84
N SER A 88 -9.37 -18.74 3.48
CA SER A 88 -9.19 -20.07 2.90
C SER A 88 -10.47 -20.39 2.16
N SER A 89 -10.40 -20.52 0.82
CA SER A 89 -11.50 -21.14 0.12
C SER A 89 -11.68 -22.46 0.86
N ASP A 90 -12.82 -22.66 1.52
CA ASP A 90 -13.20 -23.95 2.05
C ASP A 90 -13.22 -24.88 0.85
N THR A 91 -12.06 -25.48 0.56
CA THR A 91 -11.94 -26.63 -0.32
C THR A 91 -12.69 -27.72 0.42
N THR A 92 -13.97 -27.82 0.10
CA THR A 92 -14.75 -29.01 0.37
C THR A 92 -14.18 -30.06 -0.57
N ASP A 93 -13.20 -30.81 -0.04
CA ASP A 93 -12.91 -32.16 -0.52
C ASP A 93 -14.14 -33.05 -0.37
#